data_AF-A0A6L6PKA9-F1
#
_entry.id   AF-A0A6L6PKA9-F1
#
_cell.length_a   1.000
_cell.length_b   1.000
_cell.length_c   1.000
_cell.angle_alpha   90.00
_cell.angle_beta   90.00
_cell.angle_gamma   90.00
#
_symmetry.space_group_name_H-M   'P 1'
#
loop_
_entity.id
_entity.type
_entity.pdbx_description
1 polymer ?
#
loop_
_entity_poly.entity_id
_entity_poly.type
_entity_poly.pdbx_seq_one_letter_code
_entity_poly.pdbx_strand_id
1 'polypeptide(L)'
;MEARIVKLEDSSTAIRERLANIEARLEQTATKADLAALEARMEKGFADVIKWIIGVAIVLTATSVTVITFVLNNAAPKAPPPVPQPIVIYAQPAPPK
;
A
#
# COMPACT_ATOMS: atom_id res chain seq x y z
N MET A 1 14.30 -73.65 11.82
CA MET A 1 14.93 -72.66 10.93
C MET A 1 13.86 -71.84 10.20
N GLU A 2 12.81 -72.49 9.71
CA GLU A 2 11.67 -71.89 8.99
C GLU A 2 10.91 -70.80 9.76
N ALA A 3 10.65 -70.97 11.05
CA ALA A 3 9.97 -69.94 11.86
C ALA A 3 10.71 -68.59 11.91
N ARG A 4 12.06 -68.60 11.81
CA ARG A 4 12.85 -67.36 11.73
C ARG A 4 12.72 -66.71 10.35
N ILE A 5 12.62 -67.52 9.29
CA ILE A 5 12.44 -67.07 7.91
C ILE A 5 11.08 -66.39 7.77
N VAL A 6 10.01 -67.03 8.24
CA VAL A 6 8.65 -66.44 8.22
C VAL A 6 8.60 -65.11 8.96
N LYS A 7 9.20 -65.04 10.16
CA LYS A 7 9.28 -63.77 10.92
C LYS A 7 10.08 -62.68 10.18
N LEU A 8 11.12 -63.06 9.43
CA LEU A 8 11.90 -62.15 8.61
C LEU A 8 11.09 -61.64 7.40
N GLU A 9 10.29 -62.50 6.78
CA GLU A 9 9.40 -62.14 5.67
C GLU A 9 8.28 -61.20 6.13
N ASP A 10 7.65 -61.47 7.26
CA ASP A 10 6.67 -60.57 7.89
C ASP A 10 7.29 -59.21 8.23
N SER A 11 8.49 -59.22 8.82
CA SER A 11 9.21 -58.00 9.15
C SER A 11 9.61 -57.20 7.89
N SER A 12 10.01 -57.89 6.82
CA SER A 12 10.34 -57.26 5.53
C SER A 12 9.11 -56.60 4.91
N THR A 13 7.96 -57.27 4.97
CA THR A 13 6.69 -56.75 4.46
C THR A 13 6.25 -55.50 5.25
N ALA A 14 6.29 -55.56 6.58
CA ALA A 14 5.97 -54.43 7.44
C ALA A 14 6.91 -53.23 7.21
N ILE A 15 8.21 -53.46 6.98
CA ILE A 15 9.17 -52.40 6.67
C ILE A 15 8.83 -51.73 5.33
N ARG A 16 8.52 -52.51 4.29
CA ARG A 16 8.13 -51.98 2.97
C ARG A 16 6.87 -51.12 3.06
N GLU A 17 5.87 -51.56 3.81
CA GLU A 17 4.64 -50.80 4.01
C GLU A 17 4.91 -49.46 4.72
N ARG A 18 5.74 -49.47 5.77
CA ARG A 18 6.11 -48.24 6.48
C ARG A 18 6.93 -47.28 5.60
N LEU A 19 7.83 -47.81 4.76
CA LEU A 19 8.59 -47.01 3.81
C LEU A 19 7.68 -46.36 2.78
N ALA A 20 6.74 -47.11 2.20
CA ALA A 20 5.78 -46.58 1.24
C ALA A 20 4.91 -45.47 1.86
N ASN A 21 4.49 -45.63 3.13
CA ASN A 21 3.75 -44.59 3.84
C ASN A 21 4.61 -43.35 4.13
N ILE A 22 5.87 -43.52 4.50
CA ILE A 22 6.81 -42.40 4.72
C ILE A 22 7.04 -41.64 3.42
N GLU A 23 7.25 -42.34 2.30
CA GLU A 23 7.46 -41.75 0.98
C GLU A 23 6.24 -40.93 0.54
N ALA A 24 5.03 -41.49 0.68
CA ALA A 24 3.79 -40.77 0.39
C ALA A 24 3.60 -39.51 1.25
N ARG A 25 4.06 -39.53 2.52
CA ARG A 25 4.03 -38.35 3.39
C ARG A 25 5.13 -37.35 3.08
N LEU A 26 6.27 -37.80 2.55
CA LEU A 26 7.39 -36.94 2.19
C LEU A 26 7.06 -36.07 0.98
N GLU A 27 6.26 -36.57 0.03
CA GLU A 27 5.71 -35.76 -1.07
C GLU A 27 4.79 -34.63 -0.60
N GLN A 28 4.16 -34.77 0.57
CA GLN A 28 3.28 -33.76 1.14
C GLN A 28 4.04 -32.68 1.93
N THR A 29 5.34 -32.87 2.18
CA THR A 29 6.15 -31.86 2.87
C THR A 29 6.61 -30.77 1.92
N ALA A 30 6.35 -29.52 2.29
CA ALA A 30 6.88 -28.37 1.56
C ALA A 30 8.40 -28.46 1.46
N THR A 31 8.91 -28.38 0.25
CA THR A 31 10.34 -28.41 -0.01
C THR A 31 10.95 -27.04 0.28
N LYS A 32 12.28 -26.99 0.40
CA LYS A 32 13.00 -25.71 0.52
C LYS A 32 12.72 -24.78 -0.66
N ALA A 33 12.45 -25.33 -1.84
CA ALA A 33 12.09 -24.57 -3.03
C ALA A 33 10.72 -23.90 -2.89
N ASP A 34 9.75 -24.59 -2.28
CA ASP A 34 8.41 -24.03 -2.02
C ASP A 34 8.48 -22.87 -1.03
N LEU A 35 9.31 -23.00 0.00
CA LEU A 35 9.55 -21.93 0.98
C LEU A 35 10.22 -20.71 0.33
N ALA A 36 11.27 -20.93 -0.48
CA ALA A 36 11.94 -19.83 -1.19
C ALA A 36 11.01 -19.13 -2.19
N ALA A 37 10.15 -19.90 -2.89
CA ALA A 37 9.15 -19.33 -3.79
C ALA A 37 8.08 -18.53 -3.02
N LEU A 38 7.68 -18.98 -1.84
CA LEU A 38 6.76 -18.26 -0.96
C LEU A 38 7.38 -16.94 -0.46
N GLU A 39 8.63 -16.98 -0.01
CA GLU A 39 9.38 -15.80 0.45
C GLU A 39 9.48 -14.75 -0.67
N ALA A 40 9.90 -15.15 -1.87
CA ALA A 40 9.97 -14.25 -3.02
C ALA A 40 8.60 -13.64 -3.40
N ARG A 41 7.52 -14.43 -3.31
CA ARG A 41 6.14 -13.93 -3.53
C ARG A 41 5.72 -12.95 -2.44
N MET A 42 6.06 -13.21 -1.19
CA MET A 42 5.78 -12.31 -0.07
C MET A 42 6.54 -11.00 -0.22
N GLU A 43 7.85 -11.03 -0.47
CA GLU A 43 8.66 -9.82 -0.67
C GLU A 43 8.11 -8.95 -1.80
N LYS A 44 7.77 -9.57 -2.94
CA LYS A 44 7.16 -8.86 -4.06
C LYS A 44 5.78 -8.28 -3.68
N GLY A 45 4.95 -9.07 -3.01
CA GLY A 45 3.63 -8.64 -2.56
C GLY A 45 3.69 -7.45 -1.61
N PHE A 46 4.60 -7.47 -0.63
CA PHE A 46 4.81 -6.35 0.28
C PHE A 46 5.31 -5.11 -0.45
N ALA A 47 6.27 -5.25 -1.37
CA ALA A 47 6.78 -4.13 -2.15
C ALA A 47 5.67 -3.48 -3.01
N ASP A 48 4.83 -4.29 -3.67
CA ASP A 48 3.72 -3.79 -4.48
C ASP A 48 2.67 -3.07 -3.62
N VAL A 49 2.32 -3.62 -2.45
CA VAL A 49 1.39 -2.99 -1.51
C VAL A 49 1.94 -1.67 -0.99
N ILE A 50 3.20 -1.62 -0.57
CA ILE A 50 3.85 -0.39 -0.09
C ILE A 50 3.84 0.68 -1.18
N LYS A 51 4.18 0.31 -2.41
CA LYS A 51 4.17 1.24 -3.55
C LYS A 51 2.77 1.84 -3.77
N TRP A 52 1.73 1.04 -3.71
CA TRP A 52 0.35 1.52 -3.84
C TRP A 52 -0.07 2.43 -2.68
N ILE A 53 0.28 2.07 -1.44
CA ILE A 53 -0.02 2.90 -0.26
C ILE A 53 0.64 4.27 -0.38
N ILE A 54 1.93 4.31 -0.74
CA ILE A 54 2.65 5.57 -0.94
C ILE A 54 2.02 6.38 -2.08
N GLY A 55 1.66 5.72 -3.19
CA GLY A 55 0.99 6.37 -4.32
C GLY A 55 -0.32 7.05 -3.91
N VAL A 56 -1.19 6.34 -3.18
CA VAL A 56 -2.47 6.88 -2.69
C VAL A 56 -2.23 8.01 -1.68
N ALA A 57 -1.28 7.85 -0.75
CA ALA A 57 -0.97 8.86 0.26
C ALA A 57 -0.53 10.19 -0.37
N ILE A 58 0.31 10.15 -1.41
CA ILE A 58 0.76 11.35 -2.13
C ILE A 58 -0.43 12.04 -2.80
N VAL A 59 -1.28 11.29 -3.51
CA VAL A 59 -2.46 11.84 -4.20
C VAL A 59 -3.43 12.48 -3.21
N LEU A 60 -3.72 11.82 -2.09
CA LEU A 60 -4.60 12.34 -1.05
C LEU A 60 -4.04 13.61 -0.41
N THR A 61 -2.74 13.64 -0.15
CA THR A 61 -2.07 14.81 0.43
C THR A 61 -2.14 16.00 -0.53
N ALA A 62 -1.77 15.79 -1.80
CA ALA A 62 -1.82 16.84 -2.82
C ALA A 62 -3.24 17.38 -3.03
N THR A 63 -4.24 16.48 -3.05
CA THR A 63 -5.65 16.86 -3.18
C THR A 63 -6.10 17.68 -1.98
N SER A 64 -5.75 17.26 -0.76
CA SER A 64 -6.12 17.97 0.48
C SER A 64 -5.54 19.38 0.51
N VAL A 65 -4.25 19.54 0.19
CA VAL A 65 -3.60 20.86 0.11
C VAL A 65 -4.29 21.74 -0.93
N THR A 66 -4.58 21.19 -2.11
CA THR A 66 -5.25 21.93 -3.20
C THR A 66 -6.63 22.43 -2.77
N VAL A 67 -7.41 21.58 -2.10
CA VAL A 67 -8.75 21.94 -1.58
C VAL A 67 -8.62 23.05 -0.55
N ILE A 68 -7.71 22.94 0.43
CA ILE A 68 -7.50 23.95 1.46
C ILE A 68 -7.11 25.29 0.83
N THR A 69 -6.17 25.29 -0.11
CA THR A 69 -5.74 26.51 -0.80
C THR A 69 -6.88 27.14 -1.59
N PHE A 70 -7.68 26.35 -2.29
CA PHE A 70 -8.83 26.87 -3.05
C PHE A 70 -9.89 27.47 -2.14
N VAL A 71 -10.21 26.81 -1.03
CA VAL A 71 -11.16 27.31 -0.04
C VAL A 71 -10.67 28.62 0.55
N LEU A 72 -9.41 28.71 0.99
CA LEU A 72 -8.86 29.94 1.57
C LEU A 72 -8.82 31.09 0.57
N ASN A 73 -8.43 30.83 -0.69
CA ASN A 73 -8.37 31.86 -1.73
C ASN A 73 -9.76 32.37 -2.16
N ASN A 74 -10.80 31.55 -2.01
CA ASN A 74 -12.16 31.90 -2.39
C ASN A 74 -13.06 32.34 -1.20
N ALA A 75 -12.64 32.13 0.05
CA ALA A 75 -13.42 32.48 1.24
C ALA A 75 -13.34 33.97 1.64
N ALA A 76 -12.34 34.72 1.15
CA ALA A 76 -12.24 36.14 1.42
C ALA A 76 -13.22 36.95 0.54
N PRO A 77 -14.07 37.84 1.11
CA PRO A 77 -14.90 38.73 0.33
C PRO A 77 -14.04 39.59 -0.60
N LYS A 78 -14.27 39.51 -1.91
CA LYS A 78 -13.60 40.40 -2.87
C LYS A 78 -14.01 41.83 -2.55
N ALA A 79 -13.02 42.69 -2.30
CA ALA A 79 -13.26 44.09 -1.99
C ALA A 79 -14.15 44.73 -3.08
N PRO A 80 -15.13 45.58 -2.72
CA PRO A 80 -15.92 46.29 -3.70
C PRO A 80 -14.99 47.05 -4.65
N PRO A 81 -15.28 47.09 -5.96
CA PRO A 81 -14.49 47.86 -6.90
C PRO A 81 -14.38 49.31 -6.38
N PRO A 82 -13.19 49.94 -6.44
CA PRO A 82 -13.00 51.27 -5.93
C PRO A 82 -14.00 52.22 -6.59
N VAL A 83 -14.93 52.74 -5.79
CA VAL A 83 -15.87 53.77 -6.23
C VAL A 83 -15.06 55.01 -6.62
N PRO A 84 -15.23 55.57 -7.82
CA PRO A 84 -14.60 56.82 -8.21
C PRO A 84 -14.97 57.89 -7.19
N GLN A 85 -13.99 58.40 -6.46
CA GLN A 85 -14.25 59.47 -5.49
C GLN A 85 -14.50 60.77 -6.26
N PRO A 86 -15.57 61.52 -5.96
CA PRO A 86 -15.84 62.79 -6.62
C PRO A 86 -14.67 63.76 -6.44
N ILE A 87 -14.16 64.31 -7.53
CA ILE A 87 -13.14 65.38 -7.50
C ILE A 87 -13.79 66.61 -6.87
N VAL A 88 -13.40 66.93 -5.64
CA VAL A 88 -13.81 68.18 -4.96
C VAL A 88 -12.88 69.29 -5.43
N ILE A 89 -13.38 70.15 -6.34
CA ILE A 89 -12.68 71.39 -6.71
C ILE A 89 -12.99 72.42 -5.62
N TYR A 90 -12.02 72.71 -4.76
CA TYR A 90 -12.11 73.89 -3.89
C TYR A 90 -11.93 75.14 -4.74
N ALA A 91 -12.99 75.95 -4.87
CA ALA A 91 -12.86 77.29 -5.41
C ALA A 91 -12.02 78.11 -4.42
N GLN A 92 -10.76 78.35 -4.77
CA GLN A 92 -9.88 79.25 -4.03
C GLN A 92 -10.50 80.66 -4.04
N PRO A 93 -10.68 81.33 -2.88
CA PRO A 93 -11.30 82.65 -2.86
C PRO A 93 -10.45 83.66 -3.63
N ALA A 94 -11.11 84.48 -4.45
CA ALA A 94 -10.44 85.49 -5.26
C ALA A 94 -9.68 86.49 -4.36
N PRO A 95 -8.44 86.84 -4.70
CA PRO A 95 -7.62 87.74 -3.89
C PRO A 95 -8.24 89.14 -3.82
N PRO A 96 -8.22 89.79 -2.66
CA PRO A 96 -8.87 91.09 -2.44
C PRO A 96 -8.17 92.20 -3.22
N LYS A 97 -8.96 93.13 -3.77
CA LYS A 97 -8.53 94.45 -4.25
C LYS A 97 -9.18 95.53 -3.41
#